data_AF-A0A286GMZ1-F1
#
_entry.id   AF-A0A286GMZ1-F1
#
_cell.length_a   1.000
_cell.length_b   1.000
_cell.length_c   1.000
_cell.angle_alpha   90.00
_cell.angle_beta   90.00
_cell.angle_gamma   90.00
#
_symmetry.space_group_name_H-M   'P 1'
#
loop_
_entity.id
_entity.type
_entity.pdbx_description
1 polymer ?
#
loop_
_entity_poly.entity_id
_entity_poly.type
_entity_poly.pdbx_seq_one_letter_code
_entity_poly.pdbx_strand_id
1 'polypeptide(L)'
;MKHDLFRRVNDAALPNAAAICRRILPDGKLNGIEYVARNPRRDDHRPGSFKINVKTGRWADFATGDKGGDLIGLVAYLHGLRQIEAARNLAVMLGVDHD
;
A
#
# COMPACT_ATOMS: atom_id res chain seq x y z
N MET A 1 11.28 4.77 18.85
CA MET A 1 12.32 4.49 17.83
C MET A 1 11.80 3.74 16.60
N LYS A 2 11.22 2.52 16.64
CA LYS A 2 10.58 1.93 15.41
C LYS A 2 9.07 2.18 15.30
N HIS A 3 8.35 2.02 16.40
CA HIS A 3 6.90 2.28 16.44
C HIS A 3 6.54 3.72 16.04
N ASP A 4 7.42 4.68 16.34
CA ASP A 4 7.19 6.08 16.00
C ASP A 4 7.27 6.33 14.48
N LEU A 5 8.25 5.73 13.79
CA LEU A 5 8.38 5.82 12.34
C LEU A 5 7.14 5.28 11.62
N PHE A 6 6.69 4.08 12.01
CA PHE A 6 5.53 3.43 11.37
C PHE A 6 4.27 4.28 11.51
N ARG A 7 4.04 4.81 12.71
CA ARG A 7 2.91 5.70 12.97
C ARG A 7 3.00 6.96 12.11
N ARG A 8 4.12 7.68 12.14
CA ARG A 8 4.33 8.91 11.36
C ARG A 8 4.16 8.69 9.87
N VAL A 9 4.69 7.59 9.34
CA VAL A 9 4.54 7.23 7.92
C VAL A 9 3.10 6.88 7.58
N ASN A 10 2.41 6.09 8.41
CA ASN A 10 1.00 5.79 8.17
C ASN A 10 0.11 7.04 8.26
N ASP A 11 0.36 7.92 9.22
CA ASP A 11 -0.35 9.21 9.38
C ASP A 11 -0.19 10.09 8.13
N ALA A 12 1.02 10.13 7.54
CA ALA A 12 1.28 10.87 6.31
C ALA A 12 0.79 10.15 5.04
N ALA A 13 0.82 8.81 5.02
CA ALA A 13 0.48 8.02 3.85
C ALA A 13 -1.03 7.94 3.63
N LEU A 14 -1.83 7.84 4.70
CA LEU A 14 -3.27 7.61 4.60
C LEU A 14 -4.02 8.73 3.85
N PRO A 15 -3.77 10.03 4.10
CA PRO A 15 -4.36 11.11 3.30
C PRO A 15 -3.95 11.06 1.82
N ASN A 16 -2.78 10.48 1.53
CA ASN A 16 -2.20 10.36 0.19
C ASN A 16 -2.44 8.99 -0.46
N ALA A 17 -3.24 8.12 0.16
CA ALA A 17 -3.36 6.70 -0.21
C ALA A 17 -3.68 6.48 -1.70
N ALA A 18 -4.60 7.25 -2.27
CA ALA A 18 -4.97 7.13 -3.68
C ALA A 18 -3.82 7.52 -4.63
N ALA A 19 -3.04 8.56 -4.28
CA ALA A 19 -1.87 8.97 -5.06
C ALA A 19 -0.75 7.93 -4.97
N ILE A 20 -0.52 7.38 -3.78
CA ILE A 20 0.43 6.29 -3.55
C ILE A 20 0.05 5.07 -4.38
N CYS A 21 -1.22 4.64 -4.32
CA CYS A 21 -1.73 3.51 -5.10
C CYS A 21 -1.53 3.70 -6.60
N ARG A 22 -1.86 4.89 -7.14
CA ARG A 22 -1.60 5.22 -8.56
C ARG A 22 -0.13 5.14 -8.95
N ARG A 23 0.78 5.44 -8.02
CA ARG A 23 2.22 5.37 -8.28
C ARG A 23 2.74 3.94 -8.28
N ILE A 24 2.29 3.10 -7.33
CA ILE A 24 2.82 1.74 -7.16
C ILE A 24 2.04 0.67 -7.94
N LEU A 25 0.81 0.96 -8.35
CA LEU A 25 -0.09 0.10 -9.12
C LEU A 25 -0.75 0.89 -10.26
N PRO A 26 0.02 1.37 -11.26
CA PRO A 26 -0.44 2.39 -12.23
C PRO A 26 -1.64 1.99 -13.09
N ASP A 27 -1.85 0.69 -13.32
CA ASP A 27 -2.99 0.18 -14.09
C ASP A 27 -4.29 0.10 -13.27
N GLY A 28 -4.23 0.37 -11.97
CA GLY A 28 -5.38 0.30 -11.08
C GLY A 28 -6.32 1.51 -11.24
N LYS A 29 -7.56 1.32 -10.80
CA LYS A 29 -8.62 2.33 -10.88
C LYS A 29 -9.23 2.58 -9.51
N LEU A 30 -9.52 3.85 -9.22
CA LEU A 30 -10.25 4.24 -8.02
C LEU A 30 -11.75 4.13 -8.27
N ASN A 31 -12.43 3.28 -7.50
CA ASN A 31 -13.86 3.04 -7.51
C ASN A 31 -14.44 3.42 -6.15
N GLY A 32 -14.87 4.68 -6.01
CA GLY A 32 -15.29 5.23 -4.71
C GLY A 32 -14.12 5.27 -3.73
N ILE A 33 -14.16 4.42 -2.70
CA ILE A 33 -13.10 4.30 -1.69
C ILE A 33 -12.14 3.13 -1.93
N GLU A 34 -12.40 2.31 -2.94
CA GLU A 34 -11.59 1.14 -3.25
C GLU A 34 -10.71 1.41 -4.47
N TYR A 35 -9.41 1.26 -4.32
CA TYR A 35 -8.48 1.19 -5.44
C TYR A 35 -8.36 -0.27 -5.87
N VAL A 36 -8.82 -0.57 -7.09
CA VAL A 36 -8.86 -1.92 -7.64
C VAL A 36 -7.76 -2.05 -8.68
N ALA A 37 -6.87 -3.02 -8.51
CA ALA A 37 -5.74 -3.25 -9.39
C ALA A 37 -5.59 -4.75 -9.71
N ARG A 38 -4.65 -5.05 -10.61
CA ARG A 38 -4.08 -6.39 -10.73
C ARG A 38 -3.09 -6.61 -9.60
N ASN A 39 -3.00 -7.82 -9.08
CA ASN A 39 -1.94 -8.16 -8.13
C ASN A 39 -0.66 -8.56 -8.89
N PRO A 40 0.42 -7.76 -8.86
CA PRO A 40 1.65 -8.10 -9.58
C PRO A 40 2.42 -9.28 -8.98
N ARG A 41 2.02 -9.75 -7.78
CA ARG A 41 2.59 -10.94 -7.12
C ARG A 41 1.89 -12.23 -7.55
N ARG A 42 0.85 -12.13 -8.37
CA ARG A 42 0.14 -13.25 -9.00
C ARG A 42 0.32 -13.16 -10.52
N ASP A 43 0.20 -14.29 -11.20
CA ASP A 43 -0.04 -14.32 -12.65
C ASP A 43 -1.47 -13.83 -12.99
N ASP A 44 -1.73 -12.57 -12.65
CA ASP A 44 -3.05 -11.98 -12.66
C ASP A 44 -3.40 -11.37 -14.01
N HIS A 45 -4.38 -11.98 -14.68
CA HIS A 45 -4.81 -11.58 -16.00
C HIS A 45 -5.96 -10.55 -15.96
N ARG A 46 -6.66 -10.37 -14.83
CA ARG A 46 -7.82 -9.48 -14.73
C ARG A 46 -7.88 -8.75 -13.38
N PRO A 47 -7.99 -7.40 -13.37
CA PRO A 47 -8.20 -6.68 -12.12
C PRO A 47 -9.54 -7.07 -11.48
N GLY A 48 -9.61 -7.09 -10.15
CA GLY A 48 -10.87 -7.28 -9.44
C GLY A 48 -10.74 -7.83 -8.03
N SER A 49 -9.85 -8.80 -7.82
CA SER A 49 -9.67 -9.43 -6.50
C SER A 49 -8.73 -8.65 -5.60
N PHE A 50 -7.81 -7.86 -6.15
CA PHE A 50 -6.87 -7.05 -5.38
C PHE A 50 -7.41 -5.64 -5.17
N LYS A 51 -7.74 -5.32 -3.93
CA LYS A 51 -8.40 -4.08 -3.54
C LYS A 51 -7.69 -3.43 -2.36
N ILE A 52 -7.59 -2.10 -2.42
CA ILE A 52 -7.02 -1.26 -1.38
C ILE A 52 -8.06 -0.21 -1.00
N ASN A 53 -8.48 -0.22 0.25
CA ASN A 53 -9.39 0.79 0.78
C ASN A 53 -8.60 2.07 1.09
N VAL A 54 -8.74 3.10 0.26
CA VAL A 54 -7.92 4.33 0.39
C VAL A 54 -8.31 5.20 1.60
N LYS A 55 -9.41 4.88 2.29
CA LYS A 55 -9.82 5.56 3.54
C LYS A 55 -9.18 4.96 4.78
N THR A 56 -8.78 3.68 4.72
CA THR A 56 -8.22 2.95 5.87
C THR A 56 -6.80 2.43 5.64
N GLY A 57 -6.33 2.41 4.38
CA GLY A 57 -5.04 1.82 4.00
C GLY A 57 -5.04 0.29 3.99
N ARG A 58 -6.14 -0.35 4.42
CA ARG A 58 -6.28 -1.80 4.39
C ARG A 58 -6.37 -2.32 2.96
N TRP A 59 -5.83 -3.51 2.73
CA TRP A 59 -5.85 -4.14 1.43
C TRP A 59 -6.01 -5.65 1.54
N ALA A 60 -6.52 -6.26 0.48
CA ALA A 60 -6.63 -7.70 0.36
C ALA A 60 -6.61 -8.12 -1.11
N ASP A 61 -6.01 -9.28 -1.40
CA ASP A 61 -6.30 -10.06 -2.59
C ASP A 61 -7.29 -11.17 -2.22
N PHE A 62 -8.55 -11.00 -2.59
CA PHE A 62 -9.61 -11.96 -2.28
C PHE A 62 -9.45 -13.31 -2.98
N ALA A 63 -8.58 -13.46 -3.98
CA ALA A 63 -8.36 -14.75 -4.62
C ALA A 63 -7.29 -15.60 -3.93
N THR A 64 -6.32 -14.98 -3.26
CA THR A 64 -5.24 -15.69 -2.54
C THR A 64 -5.41 -15.65 -1.02
N GLY A 65 -6.19 -14.70 -0.50
CA GLY A 65 -6.34 -14.44 0.93
C GLY A 65 -5.25 -13.55 1.54
N ASP A 66 -4.26 -13.13 0.74
CA ASP A 66 -3.25 -12.16 1.16
C ASP A 66 -3.93 -10.85 1.56
N LYS A 67 -3.48 -10.25 2.67
CA LYS A 67 -4.08 -9.01 3.20
C LYS A 67 -3.12 -8.26 4.11
N GLY A 68 -3.36 -6.97 4.28
CA GLY A 68 -2.60 -6.14 5.21
C GLY A 68 -3.43 -4.99 5.77
N GLY A 69 -2.93 -4.45 6.89
CA GLY A 69 -3.61 -3.43 7.68
C GLY A 69 -3.37 -1.99 7.24
N ASP A 70 -2.30 -1.75 6.47
CA ASP A 70 -1.83 -0.41 6.12
C ASP A 70 -1.02 -0.37 4.81
N LEU A 71 -0.63 0.83 4.41
CA LEU A 71 0.14 1.08 3.18
C LEU A 71 1.60 0.64 3.30
N ILE A 72 2.17 0.61 4.50
CA ILE A 72 3.51 0.04 4.73
C ILE A 72 3.50 -1.45 4.40
N GLY A 73 2.52 -2.19 4.92
CA GLY A 73 2.31 -3.61 4.63
C GLY A 73 2.02 -3.86 3.15
N LEU A 74 1.29 -2.95 2.48
CA LEU A 74 1.05 -3.04 1.04
C LEU A 74 2.35 -2.95 0.25
N VAL A 75 3.17 -1.92 0.50
CA VAL A 75 4.46 -1.74 -0.18
C VAL A 75 5.40 -2.90 0.14
N ALA A 76 5.42 -3.36 1.38
CA ALA A 76 6.20 -4.53 1.78
C ALA A 76 5.81 -5.78 0.97
N TYR A 77 4.52 -6.05 0.82
CA TYR A 77 4.00 -7.18 0.04
C TYR A 77 4.34 -7.08 -1.45
N LEU A 78 4.10 -5.92 -2.05
CA LEU A 78 4.30 -5.69 -3.49
C LEU A 78 5.77 -5.81 -3.90
N HIS A 79 6.70 -5.40 -3.03
CA HIS A 79 8.13 -5.36 -3.33
C HIS A 79 8.93 -6.47 -2.64
N GLY A 80 8.30 -7.35 -1.86
CA GLY A 80 9.00 -8.41 -1.12
C GLY A 80 9.95 -7.87 -0.05
N LEU A 81 9.61 -6.73 0.57
CA LEU A 81 10.44 -6.04 1.55
C LEU A 81 10.04 -6.38 2.98
N ARG A 82 10.97 -6.18 3.93
CA ARG A 82 10.59 -6.08 5.35
C ARG A 82 9.81 -4.78 5.55
N GLN A 83 8.88 -4.77 6.50
CA GLN A 83 8.05 -3.58 6.74
C GLN A 83 8.87 -2.32 7.08
N ILE A 84 10.02 -2.46 7.76
CA ILE A 84 10.90 -1.32 8.06
C ILE A 84 11.50 -0.69 6.80
N GLU A 85 11.80 -1.47 5.77
CA GLU A 85 12.32 -0.98 4.49
C GLU A 85 11.20 -0.29 3.71
N ALA A 86 10.01 -0.89 3.68
CA ALA A 86 8.83 -0.27 3.08
C ALA A 86 8.46 1.06 3.77
N ALA A 87 8.54 1.13 5.10
CA ALA A 87 8.30 2.35 5.86
C ALA A 87 9.30 3.45 5.50
N ARG A 88 10.60 3.13 5.40
CA ARG A 88 11.64 4.08 4.98
C ARG A 88 11.42 4.57 3.55
N ASN A 89 11.07 3.68 2.62
CA ASN A 89 10.78 4.05 1.23
C ASN A 89 9.57 5.00 1.13
N LEU A 90 8.50 4.71 1.89
CA LEU A 90 7.34 5.61 1.98
C LEU A 90 7.71 6.93 2.63
N ALA A 91 8.52 6.93 3.68
CA ALA A 91 8.96 8.15 4.35
C ALA A 91 9.73 9.08 3.39
N VAL A 92 10.69 8.53 2.64
CA VAL A 92 11.41 9.28 1.59
C VAL A 92 10.45 9.83 0.54
N MET A 93 9.52 9.01 0.06
CA MET A 93 8.53 9.44 -0.95
C MET A 93 7.61 10.56 -0.44
N LEU A 94 7.30 10.56 0.86
CA LEU A 94 6.38 11.50 1.50
C LEU A 94 7.07 12.69 2.18
N GLY A 95 8.41 12.75 2.18
CA GLY A 95 9.17 13.77 2.89
C GLY A 95 9.03 13.69 4.42
N VAL A 96 8.76 12.50 4.95
CA VAL A 96 8.68 12.25 6.40
C VAL A 96 10.07 11.90 6.91
N ASP A 97 10.48 12.54 8.00
CA ASP A 97 11.73 12.20 8.67
C ASP A 97 11.74 10.72 9.15
N HIS A 98 12.86 10.04 8.92
CA HIS A 98 12.99 8.59 8.95
C HIS A 98 14.24 8.08 9.67
N ASP A 99 14.95 8.97 10.36
CA ASP A 99 16.13 8.63 11.15
C ASP A 99 15.78 8.26 12.61
#